data_AF-A0A7S1DG84-F1
#
_entry.id   AF-A0A7S1DG84-F1
#
_cell.length_a   1.000
_cell.length_b   1.000
_cell.length_c   1.000
_cell.angle_alpha   90.00
_cell.angle_beta   90.00
_cell.angle_gamma   90.00
#
_symmetry.space_group_name_H-M   'P 1'
#
loop_
_entity.id
_entity.type
_entity.pdbx_description
1 polymer ?
#
loop_
_entity_poly.entity_id
_entity_poly.type
_entity_poly.pdbx_seq_one_letter_code
_entity_poly.pdbx_strand_id
1 'polypeptide(L)'
;EDAGVDVFLRPYAVMPVTRDCGLAEALSGTRSRDQVGRACDGNLCQYFIQTYGAVHSESFHRARTCFIRSLAGYSLISFLLQVKDRNNTNVLIDTNGHIIHVDFSLMLTATDNFMGAVERAPFKLSPEMIEIMGGSVEAEPFKYFANLLIRSFLAVRLHMHRVIAIVSL
;
A
#
# COMPACT_ATOMS: atom_id res chain seq x y z
N GLU A 1 14.47 1.43 9.28
CA GLU A 1 14.90 1.38 10.70
C GLU A 1 15.89 2.50 11.00
N ASP A 2 16.91 2.72 10.16
CA ASP A 2 17.93 3.78 10.30
C ASP A 2 17.41 5.21 10.54
N ALA A 3 16.26 5.57 9.94
CA ALA A 3 15.65 6.89 10.09
C ALA A 3 14.60 6.99 11.21
N GLY A 4 14.34 5.92 11.96
CA GLY A 4 13.34 5.89 13.04
C GLY A 4 11.89 6.14 12.58
N VAL A 5 11.57 5.87 11.30
CA VAL A 5 10.22 6.01 10.74
C VAL A 5 9.54 4.64 10.71
N ASP A 6 8.40 4.55 11.39
CA ASP A 6 7.70 3.29 11.67
C ASP A 6 6.71 2.89 10.55
N VAL A 7 7.17 2.90 9.29
CA VAL A 7 6.37 2.40 8.16
C VAL A 7 6.58 0.92 7.93
N PHE A 8 5.62 0.29 7.23
CA PHE A 8 5.69 -1.12 6.86
C PHE A 8 5.72 -1.27 5.34
N LEU A 9 6.62 -2.12 4.86
CA LEU A 9 6.66 -2.63 3.49
C LEU A 9 6.97 -4.12 3.58
N ARG A 10 6.41 -4.91 2.66
CA ARG A 10 6.70 -6.34 2.53
C ARG A 10 7.28 -6.61 1.13
N PRO A 11 8.60 -6.46 0.94
CA PRO A 11 9.27 -6.94 -0.26
C PRO A 11 9.04 -8.45 -0.40
N TYR A 12 8.86 -8.94 -1.61
CA TYR A 12 8.73 -10.37 -1.90
C TYR A 12 9.71 -10.75 -2.99
N ALA A 13 10.26 -11.96 -2.91
CA ALA A 13 11.29 -12.40 -3.85
C ALA A 13 10.70 -12.57 -5.25
N VAL A 14 11.41 -12.04 -6.26
CA VAL A 14 11.11 -12.25 -7.68
C VAL A 14 12.38 -12.75 -8.34
N MET A 15 12.28 -13.91 -9.00
CA MET A 15 13.40 -14.55 -9.70
C MET A 15 13.07 -14.63 -11.20
N PRO A 16 13.66 -13.77 -12.04
CA PRO A 16 13.55 -13.96 -13.48
C PRO A 16 14.29 -15.24 -13.87
N VAL A 17 13.64 -16.11 -14.66
CA VAL A 17 14.22 -17.37 -15.14
C VAL A 17 14.56 -17.26 -16.62
N THR A 18 13.66 -16.71 -17.42
CA THR A 18 13.90 -16.35 -18.81
C THR A 18 13.35 -14.94 -19.09
N ARG A 19 13.41 -14.49 -20.34
CA ARG A 19 12.81 -13.21 -20.76
C ARG A 19 11.30 -13.17 -20.47
N ASP A 20 10.60 -14.28 -20.67
CA ASP A 20 9.13 -14.34 -20.64
C ASP A 20 8.60 -15.18 -19.47
N CYS A 21 9.47 -15.64 -18.57
CA CYS A 21 9.06 -16.39 -17.38
C CYS A 21 9.92 -16.09 -16.15
N GLY A 22 9.28 -16.15 -14.99
CA GLY A 22 9.90 -15.97 -13.70
C GLY A 22 9.06 -16.57 -12.59
N LEU A 23 9.61 -16.55 -11.39
CA LEU A 23 8.95 -16.98 -10.17
C LEU A 23 8.77 -15.77 -9.26
N ALA A 24 7.64 -15.72 -8.55
CA ALA A 24 7.39 -14.75 -7.49
C ALA A 24 7.01 -15.50 -6.22
N GLU A 25 7.52 -15.03 -5.08
CA GLU A 25 7.18 -15.55 -3.76
C GLU A 25 5.67 -15.41 -3.51
N ALA A 26 5.02 -16.52 -3.16
CA ALA A 26 3.62 -16.51 -2.76
C ALA A 26 3.49 -15.96 -1.32
N LEU A 27 2.66 -14.94 -1.14
CA LEU A 27 2.43 -14.32 0.16
C LEU A 27 1.32 -15.05 0.92
N SER A 28 1.72 -15.97 1.80
CA SER A 28 0.80 -16.72 2.66
C SER A 28 0.02 -15.82 3.62
N GLY A 29 -1.24 -16.16 3.89
CA GLY A 29 -2.06 -15.41 4.85
C GLY A 29 -2.47 -14.02 4.35
N THR A 30 -2.55 -13.85 3.03
CA THR A 30 -3.04 -12.62 2.40
C THR A 30 -4.26 -12.91 1.54
N ARG A 31 -5.10 -11.90 1.34
CA ARG A 31 -6.23 -11.90 0.39
C ARG A 31 -6.19 -10.63 -0.43
N SER A 32 -6.57 -10.69 -1.70
CA SER A 32 -6.69 -9.46 -2.49
C SER A 32 -7.86 -8.62 -1.99
N ARG A 33 -7.74 -7.30 -2.14
CA ARG A 33 -8.81 -6.35 -1.81
C ARG A 33 -10.07 -6.67 -2.62
N ASP A 34 -9.93 -7.16 -3.84
CA ASP A 34 -11.02 -7.67 -4.67
C ASP A 34 -11.73 -8.87 -4.02
N GLN A 35 -10.98 -9.87 -3.56
CA GLN A 35 -11.54 -11.02 -2.84
C GLN A 35 -12.27 -10.59 -1.55
N VAL A 36 -11.69 -9.65 -0.81
CA VAL A 36 -12.31 -9.05 0.38
C VAL A 36 -13.60 -8.31 0.01
N GLY A 37 -13.60 -7.56 -1.10
CA GLY A 37 -14.78 -6.87 -1.61
C GLY A 37 -15.91 -7.84 -1.95
N ARG A 38 -15.60 -8.96 -2.61
CA ARG A 38 -16.60 -9.99 -2.90
C ARG A 38 -17.16 -10.66 -1.64
N ALA A 39 -16.39 -10.74 -0.56
CA ALA A 39 -16.83 -11.34 0.70
C ALA A 39 -17.68 -10.39 1.56
N CYS A 40 -17.47 -9.07 1.46
CA CYS A 40 -18.09 -8.05 2.32
C CYS A 40 -18.90 -7.00 1.54
N ASP A 41 -19.44 -7.37 0.38
CA ASP A 41 -20.24 -6.51 -0.50
C ASP A 41 -19.59 -5.15 -0.79
N GLY A 42 -18.30 -5.20 -1.11
CA GLY A 42 -17.47 -4.04 -1.38
C GLY A 42 -16.94 -3.32 -0.14
N ASN A 43 -17.53 -3.47 1.05
CA ASN A 43 -17.18 -2.64 2.21
C ASN A 43 -15.93 -3.13 2.97
N LEU A 44 -14.83 -2.40 2.85
CA LEU A 44 -13.58 -2.72 3.54
C LEU A 44 -13.63 -2.50 5.06
N CYS A 45 -14.32 -1.45 5.52
CA CYS A 45 -14.47 -1.17 6.95
C CYS A 45 -15.23 -2.32 7.64
N GLN A 46 -16.28 -2.83 6.99
CA GLN A 46 -17.04 -3.98 7.46
C GLN A 46 -16.17 -5.24 7.56
N TYR A 47 -15.29 -5.48 6.59
CA TYR A 47 -14.31 -6.57 6.68
C TYR A 47 -13.39 -6.43 7.90
N PHE A 48 -12.91 -5.21 8.20
CA PHE A 48 -12.09 -4.96 9.38
C PHE A 48 -12.86 -5.22 10.68
N ILE A 49 -14.13 -4.81 10.75
CA ILE A 49 -14.97 -5.06 11.93
C ILE A 49 -15.22 -6.56 12.13
N GLN A 50 -15.52 -7.30 11.04
CA GLN A 50 -15.75 -8.73 11.10
C GLN A 50 -14.50 -9.53 11.45
N THR A 51 -13.33 -9.08 10.99
CA THR A 51 -12.05 -9.80 11.16
C THR A 51 -11.38 -9.47 12.49
N TYR A 52 -11.41 -8.19 12.90
CA TYR A 52 -10.66 -7.67 14.04
C TYR A 52 -11.55 -7.22 15.21
N GLY A 53 -12.87 -7.31 15.08
CA GLY A 53 -13.82 -6.92 16.13
C GLY A 53 -14.25 -5.46 16.04
N ALA A 54 -15.01 -5.01 17.05
CA ALA A 54 -15.59 -3.66 17.08
C ALA A 54 -14.53 -2.56 16.95
N VAL A 55 -14.90 -1.39 16.41
CA VAL A 55 -14.00 -0.27 16.09
C VAL A 55 -13.13 0.19 17.28
N HIS A 56 -13.64 0.06 18.51
CA HIS A 56 -12.95 0.44 19.74
C HIS A 56 -12.19 -0.71 20.42
N SER A 57 -12.22 -1.91 19.84
CA SER A 57 -11.48 -3.05 20.37
C SER A 57 -9.98 -2.87 20.16
N GLU A 58 -9.19 -3.46 21.06
CA GLU A 58 -7.73 -3.44 20.96
C GLU A 58 -7.24 -4.10 19.66
N SER A 59 -7.88 -5.20 19.26
CA SER A 59 -7.58 -5.92 18.01
C SER A 59 -7.83 -5.05 16.77
N PHE A 60 -8.95 -4.32 16.71
CA PHE A 60 -9.20 -3.36 15.62
C PHE A 60 -8.18 -2.22 15.64
N HIS A 61 -7.85 -1.69 16.81
CA HIS A 61 -6.83 -0.63 16.93
C HIS A 61 -5.46 -1.10 16.43
N ARG A 62 -5.04 -2.32 16.77
CA ARG A 62 -3.80 -2.92 16.27
C ARG A 62 -3.83 -3.08 14.75
N ALA A 63 -4.91 -3.63 14.21
CA ALA A 63 -5.05 -3.82 12.76
C ALA A 63 -5.09 -2.49 12.00
N ARG A 64 -5.77 -1.47 12.54
CA ARG A 64 -5.77 -0.11 12.00
C ARG A 64 -4.36 0.50 11.98
N THR A 65 -3.56 0.29 13.03
CA THR A 65 -2.17 0.75 13.06
C THR A 65 -1.34 0.07 11.98
N CYS A 66 -1.45 -1.25 11.83
CA CYS A 66 -0.80 -2.02 10.75
C CYS A 66 -1.23 -1.51 9.36
N PHE A 67 -2.53 -1.27 9.18
CA PHE A 67 -3.08 -0.68 7.97
C PHE A 67 -2.46 0.68 7.67
N ILE A 68 -2.45 1.61 8.63
CA ILE A 68 -1.90 2.97 8.45
C ILE A 68 -0.40 2.93 8.10
N ARG A 69 0.38 2.11 8.82
CA ARG A 69 1.84 2.01 8.62
C ARG A 69 2.20 1.47 7.23
N SER A 70 1.45 0.49 6.77
CA SER A 70 1.63 -0.08 5.42
C SER A 70 1.10 0.85 4.33
N LEU A 71 -0.05 1.49 4.55
CA LEU A 71 -0.63 2.49 3.67
C LEU A 71 0.35 3.62 3.40
N ALA A 72 0.97 4.17 4.45
CA ALA A 72 1.96 5.24 4.31
C ALA A 72 3.19 4.80 3.49
N GLY A 73 3.72 3.61 3.76
CA GLY A 73 4.85 3.05 3.03
C GLY A 73 4.54 2.86 1.54
N TYR A 74 3.46 2.15 1.23
CA TYR A 74 3.08 1.87 -0.16
C TYR A 74 2.62 3.11 -0.93
N SER A 75 1.97 4.07 -0.27
CA SER A 75 1.65 5.37 -0.88
C SER A 75 2.91 6.09 -1.36
N LEU A 76 3.97 6.09 -0.54
CA LEU A 76 5.25 6.70 -0.90
C LEU A 76 5.94 5.95 -2.04
N ILE A 77 5.99 4.61 -1.98
CA ILE A 77 6.60 3.80 -3.06
C ILE A 77 5.88 4.00 -4.39
N SER A 78 4.55 3.96 -4.37
CA SER A 78 3.71 4.24 -5.55
C SER A 78 4.01 5.61 -6.13
N PHE A 79 4.11 6.64 -5.28
CA PHE A 79 4.44 8.00 -5.70
C PHE A 79 5.86 8.10 -6.30
N LEU A 80 6.87 7.54 -5.65
CA LEU A 80 8.26 7.68 -6.11
C LEU A 80 8.55 6.89 -7.38
N LEU A 81 8.02 5.66 -7.47
CA LEU A 81 8.27 4.76 -8.60
C LEU A 81 7.23 4.91 -9.72
N GLN A 82 6.26 5.82 -9.58
CA GLN A 82 5.19 6.04 -10.55
C GLN A 82 4.49 4.73 -10.93
N VAL A 83 4.15 3.93 -9.92
CA VAL A 83 3.51 2.62 -10.10
C VAL A 83 2.10 2.84 -10.65
N LYS A 84 1.78 2.22 -11.78
CA LYS A 84 0.47 2.27 -12.43
C LYS A 84 -0.36 1.01 -12.14
N ASP A 85 -1.58 0.98 -12.68
CA ASP A 85 -2.51 -0.14 -12.55
C ASP A 85 -2.77 -0.52 -11.08
N ARG A 86 -3.08 0.49 -10.25
CA ARG A 86 -3.38 0.30 -8.83
C ARG A 86 -4.88 0.02 -8.63
N ASN A 87 -5.26 -1.20 -8.96
CA ASN A 87 -6.60 -1.74 -8.82
C ASN A 87 -6.73 -2.66 -7.57
N ASN A 88 -7.96 -3.12 -7.28
CA ASN A 88 -8.24 -3.96 -6.09
C ASN A 88 -7.65 -5.38 -6.16
N THR A 89 -7.22 -5.88 -7.33
CA THR A 89 -6.54 -7.18 -7.42
C THR A 89 -5.06 -7.07 -7.05
N ASN A 90 -4.47 -5.88 -7.24
CA ASN A 90 -3.04 -5.60 -6.99
C ASN A 90 -2.75 -5.09 -5.57
N VAL A 91 -3.77 -5.01 -4.70
CA VAL A 91 -3.64 -4.68 -3.29
C VAL A 91 -4.06 -5.88 -2.48
N LEU A 92 -3.14 -6.46 -1.72
CA LEU A 92 -3.41 -7.54 -0.79
C LEU A 92 -3.58 -7.00 0.63
N ILE A 93 -4.28 -7.76 1.47
CA ILE A 93 -4.46 -7.50 2.90
C ILE A 93 -4.02 -8.75 3.66
N ASP A 94 -3.08 -8.58 4.59
CA ASP A 94 -2.63 -9.67 5.44
C ASP A 94 -3.55 -9.87 6.67
N THR A 95 -3.28 -10.94 7.42
CA THR A 95 -4.03 -11.29 8.65
C THR A 95 -3.85 -10.31 9.81
N ASN A 96 -2.89 -9.38 9.73
CA ASN A 96 -2.67 -8.34 10.74
C ASN A 96 -3.30 -6.99 10.35
N GLY A 97 -3.81 -6.86 9.12
CA GLY A 97 -4.41 -5.64 8.59
C GLY A 97 -3.46 -4.77 7.77
N HIS A 98 -2.24 -5.22 7.47
CA HIS A 98 -1.38 -4.50 6.53
C HIS A 98 -1.93 -4.59 5.11
N ILE A 99 -1.79 -3.52 4.34
CA ILE A 99 -1.89 -3.60 2.89
C ILE A 99 -0.54 -3.93 2.28
N ILE A 100 -0.54 -4.71 1.20
CA ILE A 100 0.66 -5.12 0.47
C ILE A 100 0.39 -4.92 -1.02
N HIS A 101 1.11 -4.00 -1.67
CA HIS A 101 1.01 -3.86 -3.12
C HIS A 101 1.80 -4.98 -3.80
N VAL A 102 1.18 -5.61 -4.78
CA VAL A 102 1.80 -6.60 -5.67
C VAL A 102 1.70 -6.14 -7.11
N ASP A 103 2.36 -6.87 -8.01
CA ASP A 103 2.46 -6.58 -9.44
C ASP A 103 3.02 -5.18 -9.72
N PHE A 104 4.35 -5.06 -9.85
CA PHE A 104 5.02 -3.81 -10.19
C PHE A 104 5.41 -3.73 -11.67
N SER A 105 4.73 -4.49 -12.54
CA SER A 105 5.07 -4.59 -13.96
C SER A 105 5.00 -3.26 -14.73
N LEU A 106 4.22 -2.30 -14.23
CA LEU A 106 4.05 -0.96 -14.83
C LEU A 106 4.57 0.16 -13.91
N MET A 107 5.85 0.13 -13.57
CA MET A 107 6.55 1.21 -12.83
C MET A 107 7.50 2.01 -13.73
N LEU A 108 7.74 3.29 -13.40
CA LEU A 108 8.68 4.19 -14.10
C LEU A 108 8.44 4.37 -15.61
N THR A 109 7.31 3.90 -16.15
CA THR A 109 7.02 3.94 -17.58
C THR A 109 6.66 5.37 -18.04
N ALA A 110 7.50 5.95 -18.90
CA ALA A 110 7.16 7.14 -19.67
C ALA A 110 6.26 6.73 -20.84
N THR A 111 4.95 6.58 -20.59
CA THR A 111 3.99 6.32 -21.67
C THR A 111 3.36 7.63 -22.10
N ASP A 112 3.88 8.23 -23.17
CA ASP A 112 3.26 9.39 -23.84
C ASP A 112 1.95 9.03 -24.56
N ASN A 113 1.60 7.73 -24.66
CA ASN A 113 0.50 7.21 -25.48
C ASN A 113 -0.43 6.20 -24.77
N PHE A 114 -0.50 6.17 -23.44
CA PHE A 114 -1.56 5.38 -22.79
C PHE A 114 -2.88 6.17 -22.87
N MET A 115 -3.61 5.89 -23.95
CA MET A 115 -4.91 6.44 -24.34
C MET A 115 -5.69 7.14 -23.22
N GLY A 116 -5.85 8.46 -23.35
CA GLY A 116 -6.98 9.22 -22.80
C GLY A 116 -7.29 8.99 -21.31
N ALA A 117 -6.54 9.66 -20.43
CA ALA A 117 -7.01 10.10 -19.10
C ALA A 117 -7.72 9.06 -18.20
N VAL A 118 -7.00 8.21 -17.44
CA VAL A 118 -7.68 7.43 -16.38
C VAL A 118 -6.97 7.30 -15.03
N GLU A 119 -5.63 7.35 -14.90
CA GLU A 119 -5.02 7.34 -13.55
C GLU A 119 -4.04 8.50 -13.36
N ARG A 120 -4.58 9.70 -13.04
CA ARG A 120 -3.78 10.88 -12.70
C ARG A 120 -3.03 10.76 -11.37
N ALA A 121 -3.38 9.78 -10.53
CA ALA A 121 -2.81 9.61 -9.21
C ALA A 121 -2.05 8.27 -9.12
N PRO A 122 -0.74 8.28 -8.80
CA PRO A 122 0.06 7.05 -8.63
C PRO A 122 -0.42 6.18 -7.44
N PHE A 123 -1.27 6.73 -6.57
CA PHE A 123 -1.92 6.06 -5.46
C PHE A 123 -3.33 6.64 -5.25
N LYS A 124 -4.33 5.78 -5.02
CA LYS A 124 -5.73 6.19 -4.78
C LYS A 124 -6.12 5.98 -3.32
N LEU A 125 -6.15 7.06 -2.56
CA LEU A 125 -6.71 7.05 -1.21
C LEU A 125 -8.25 7.01 -1.32
N SER A 126 -8.85 5.84 -1.08
CA SER A 126 -10.30 5.68 -1.23
C SER A 126 -11.07 6.10 0.03
N PRO A 127 -12.36 6.46 -0.09
CA PRO A 127 -13.20 6.80 1.08
C PRO A 127 -13.23 5.72 2.15
N GLU A 128 -13.22 4.44 1.77
CA GLU A 128 -13.21 3.31 2.70
C GLU A 128 -11.91 3.22 3.50
N MET A 129 -10.77 3.60 2.90
CA MET A 129 -9.50 3.69 3.62
C MET A 129 -9.54 4.83 4.65
N ILE A 130 -10.20 5.94 4.32
CA ILE A 130 -10.43 7.05 5.26
C ILE A 130 -11.37 6.61 6.39
N GLU A 131 -12.39 5.82 6.09
CA GLU A 131 -13.32 5.26 7.09
C GLU A 131 -12.59 4.44 8.16
N ILE A 132 -11.67 3.54 7.75
CA ILE A 132 -10.82 2.79 8.68
C ILE A 132 -9.96 3.71 9.54
N MET A 133 -9.53 4.84 8.99
CA MET A 133 -8.75 5.87 9.69
C MET A 133 -9.60 6.86 10.51
N GLY A 134 -10.87 6.55 10.76
CA GLY A 134 -11.76 7.35 11.59
C GLY A 134 -12.71 8.26 10.82
N GLY A 135 -12.82 8.09 9.50
CA GLY A 135 -13.83 8.71 8.66
C GLY A 135 -13.66 10.21 8.40
N SER A 136 -12.60 10.83 8.93
CA SER A 136 -12.34 12.26 8.79
C SER A 136 -10.85 12.54 8.71
N VAL A 137 -10.48 13.57 7.95
CA VAL A 137 -9.10 14.08 7.88
C VAL A 137 -8.63 14.68 9.21
N GLU A 138 -9.58 15.10 10.06
CA GLU A 138 -9.32 15.62 11.40
C GLU A 138 -9.15 14.52 12.45
N ALA A 139 -9.42 13.26 12.09
CA ALA A 139 -9.28 12.13 13.01
C ALA A 139 -7.79 11.84 13.29
N GLU A 140 -7.47 11.53 14.54
CA GLU A 140 -6.10 11.21 14.96
C GLU A 140 -5.44 10.08 14.13
N PRO A 141 -6.13 8.98 13.76
CA PRO A 141 -5.51 7.96 12.92
C PRO A 141 -5.16 8.47 11.51
N PHE A 142 -5.95 9.38 10.93
CA PHE A 142 -5.62 10.01 9.65
C PHE A 142 -4.42 10.96 9.77
N LYS A 143 -4.37 11.79 10.83
CA LYS A 143 -3.20 12.64 11.10
C LYS A 143 -1.94 11.81 11.31
N TYR A 144 -2.05 10.65 11.96
CA TYR A 144 -0.95 9.70 12.11
C TYR A 144 -0.44 9.18 10.75
N PHE A 145 -1.36 8.79 9.84
CA PHE A 145 -1.00 8.44 8.47
C PHE A 145 -0.25 9.56 7.74
N ALA A 146 -0.77 10.79 7.78
CA ALA A 146 -0.15 11.94 7.13
C ALA A 146 1.25 12.22 7.70
N ASN A 147 1.42 12.14 9.03
CA ASN A 147 2.71 12.32 9.68
C ASN A 147 3.73 11.25 9.25
N LEU A 148 3.32 9.98 9.23
CA LEU A 148 4.19 8.89 8.75
C LEU A 148 4.60 9.10 7.30
N LEU A 149 3.68 9.50 6.43
CA LEU A 149 3.97 9.75 5.01
C LEU A 149 5.01 10.87 4.83
N ILE A 150 4.82 12.00 5.52
CA ILE A 150 5.75 13.14 5.49
C ILE A 150 7.13 12.73 6.02
N ARG A 151 7.18 12.07 7.19
CA ARG A 151 8.45 11.62 7.79
C ARG A 151 9.17 10.63 6.88
N SER A 152 8.43 9.72 6.24
CA SER A 152 8.98 8.76 5.29
C SER A 152 9.55 9.45 4.05
N PHE A 153 8.84 10.43 3.49
CA PHE A 153 9.32 11.19 2.34
C PHE A 153 10.62 11.95 2.68
N LEU A 154 10.66 12.61 3.84
CA LEU A 154 11.87 13.30 4.32
C LEU A 154 13.04 12.33 4.53
N ALA A 155 12.79 11.16 5.10
CA ALA A 155 13.80 10.12 5.28
C ALA A 155 14.34 9.62 3.92
N VAL A 156 13.46 9.33 2.95
CA VAL A 156 13.88 8.87 1.62
C VAL A 156 14.68 9.95 0.89
N ARG A 157 14.31 11.23 1.03
CA ARG A 157 15.05 12.36 0.45
C ARG A 157 16.52 12.37 0.90
N LEU A 158 16.81 12.07 2.17
CA LEU A 158 18.19 11.99 2.68
C LEU A 158 19.00 10.83 2.06
N HIS A 159 18.31 9.80 1.56
CA HIS A 159 18.93 8.61 0.96
C HIS A 159 18.67 8.50 -0.54
N MET A 160 18.22 9.57 -1.21
CA MET A 160 17.74 9.53 -2.60
C MET A 160 18.78 8.97 -3.58
N HIS A 161 20.06 9.23 -3.36
CA HIS A 161 21.13 8.73 -4.22
C HIS A 161 21.20 7.20 -4.27
N ARG A 162 20.85 6.50 -3.18
CA ARG A 162 20.80 5.03 -3.16
C ARG A 162 19.65 4.51 -4.02
N VAL A 163 18.48 5.16 -3.94
CA VAL A 163 17.30 4.80 -4.74
C VAL A 163 17.57 5.05 -6.22
N ILE A 164 18.14 6.20 -6.57
CA ILE A 164 18.51 6.55 -7.96
C ILE A 164 19.53 5.56 -8.49
N ALA A 165 20.55 5.19 -7.69
CA ALA A 165 21.57 4.24 -8.11
C ALA A 165 20.95 2.89 -8.51
N ILE A 166 20.01 2.35 -7.72
CA ILE A 166 19.35 1.07 -8.03
C ILE A 166 18.59 1.12 -9.37
N VAL A 167 17.96 2.26 -9.68
CA VAL A 167 17.19 2.42 -10.92
C VAL A 167 18.08 2.71 -12.14
N SER A 168 19.26 3.30 -11.93
CA SER A 168 20.15 3.73 -13.01
C SER A 168 21.20 2.69 -13.42
N LEU A 169 21.29 1.58 -12.68
CA LEU A 169 22.15 0.43 -12.99
C LEU A 169 21.53 -0.44 -14.08
#